data_AF-A0A2E6N3G9-F1
#
_entry.id   AF-A0A2E6N3G9-F1
#
_cell.length_a   1.000
_cell.length_b   1.000
_cell.length_c   1.000
_cell.angle_alpha   90.00
_cell.angle_beta   90.00
_cell.angle_gamma   90.00
#
_symmetry.space_group_name_H-M   'P 1'
#
loop_
_entity.id
_entity.type
_entity.pdbx_description
1 polymer ?
#
loop_
_entity_poly.entity_id
_entity_poly.type
_entity_poly.pdbx_seq_one_letter_code
_entity_poly.pdbx_strand_id
1 'polypeptide(L)'
;MSPGDHPKQFQKINNPAKTIVIVFALCTFFFSATCIVTTEGPRIAEPAELLPDSVYIPLLANIQLIQVWNSSSDTMALDSLKQILFGIFGVDEQEFLDSHRYYQSDFEGQRARLDSVKILIETEKRRIQEYEYKSR
;
A
#
# COMPACT_ATOMS: atom_id res chain seq x y z
N MET A 1 31.86 -19.44 88.35
CA MET A 1 30.67 -18.94 89.08
C MET A 1 30.03 -17.84 88.25
N SER A 2 28.71 -17.68 88.37
CA SER A 2 27.86 -16.61 87.77
C SER A 2 28.24 -15.19 88.25
N PRO A 3 27.59 -14.09 87.78
CA PRO A 3 26.44 -13.95 86.86
C PRO A 3 26.73 -13.01 85.65
N GLY A 4 25.83 -12.78 84.68
CA GLY A 4 24.70 -11.80 84.69
C GLY A 4 25.19 -10.40 84.25
N ASP A 5 24.55 -9.66 83.33
CA ASP A 5 23.14 -9.67 82.93
C ASP A 5 22.87 -9.45 81.43
N HIS A 6 21.67 -9.87 81.02
CA HIS A 6 20.96 -9.55 79.78
C HIS A 6 19.62 -8.87 80.16
N PRO A 7 18.81 -8.32 79.22
CA PRO A 7 19.11 -7.65 77.95
C PRO A 7 18.25 -6.37 77.74
N LYS A 8 18.41 -5.67 76.59
CA LYS A 8 17.27 -4.99 75.92
C LYS A 8 17.28 -5.20 74.39
N GLN A 9 16.37 -6.07 73.96
CA GLN A 9 15.68 -6.22 72.66
C GLN A 9 16.40 -6.00 71.31
N PHE A 10 16.46 -7.08 70.52
CA PHE A 10 15.78 -7.30 69.21
C PHE A 10 15.08 -6.08 68.55
N GLN A 11 15.01 -5.87 67.22
CA GLN A 11 15.32 -6.64 65.98
C GLN A 11 15.59 -5.59 64.86
N LYS A 12 16.61 -5.70 63.99
CA LYS A 12 16.75 -6.53 62.77
C LYS A 12 15.78 -6.22 61.60
N ILE A 13 16.28 -5.50 60.58
CA ILE A 13 15.92 -5.65 59.14
C ILE A 13 17.23 -5.46 58.35
N ASN A 14 17.96 -6.53 58.04
CA ASN A 14 17.96 -7.28 56.76
C ASN A 14 18.51 -6.50 55.55
N ASN A 15 19.70 -6.88 55.08
CA ASN A 15 20.01 -6.84 53.64
C ASN A 15 21.06 -7.94 53.30
N PRO A 16 20.66 -9.06 52.64
CA PRO A 16 21.53 -10.23 52.48
C PRO A 16 22.38 -10.21 51.19
N ALA A 17 23.65 -10.62 51.35
CA ALA A 17 24.54 -11.29 50.39
C ALA A 17 24.34 -11.05 48.87
N LYS A 18 25.31 -10.43 48.17
CA LYS A 18 26.52 -11.11 47.62
C LYS A 18 26.20 -12.47 46.97
N THR A 19 25.81 -12.48 45.69
CA THR A 19 25.52 -13.64 44.79
C THR A 19 25.23 -13.08 43.36
N ILE A 20 25.68 -13.62 42.22
CA ILE A 20 26.69 -14.66 41.90
C ILE A 20 27.22 -14.53 40.42
N VAL A 21 28.52 -14.79 40.19
CA VAL A 21 29.18 -15.38 38.99
C VAL A 21 29.36 -14.62 37.64
N ILE A 22 30.45 -15.01 36.96
CA ILE A 22 31.13 -14.51 35.75
C ILE A 22 30.66 -15.27 34.48
N VAL A 23 31.13 -14.86 33.28
CA VAL A 23 30.89 -15.43 31.93
C VAL A 23 29.57 -14.89 31.33
N PHE A 24 29.55 -14.17 30.19
CA PHE A 24 30.21 -14.44 28.91
C PHE A 24 31.01 -13.27 28.33
N ALA A 25 32.20 -13.57 27.81
CA ALA A 25 32.85 -12.79 26.77
C ALA A 25 32.32 -13.22 25.39
N LEU A 26 32.57 -12.39 24.35
CA LEU A 26 32.44 -12.72 22.92
C LEU A 26 31.02 -13.11 22.44
N CYS A 27 30.21 -12.11 22.02
CA CYS A 27 29.20 -12.26 20.94
C CYS A 27 28.50 -10.93 20.55
N THR A 28 29.26 -9.86 20.31
CA THR A 28 28.74 -8.60 19.73
C THR A 28 29.35 -8.28 18.36
N PHE A 29 29.82 -9.32 17.66
CA PHE A 29 30.25 -9.23 16.27
C PHE A 29 29.13 -9.73 15.35
N PHE A 30 28.66 -8.82 14.47
CA PHE A 30 27.97 -9.12 13.21
C PHE A 30 26.79 -10.10 13.26
N PHE A 31 25.60 -9.55 13.56
CA PHE A 31 24.36 -10.04 12.94
C PHE A 31 23.49 -8.90 12.43
N SER A 32 24.11 -7.94 11.72
CA SER A 32 23.39 -7.13 10.72
C SER A 32 23.07 -8.01 9.51
N ALA A 33 22.25 -9.03 9.73
CA ALA A 33 21.51 -9.67 8.66
C ALA A 33 20.48 -8.65 8.18
N THR A 34 20.94 -7.72 7.35
CA THR A 34 20.06 -6.98 6.46
C THR A 34 19.43 -8.02 5.55
N CYS A 35 18.25 -8.51 5.96
CA CYS A 35 17.32 -9.09 5.01
C CYS A 35 17.16 -8.05 3.92
N ILE A 36 17.77 -8.32 2.75
CA ILE A 36 17.40 -7.67 1.52
C ILE A 36 16.00 -8.19 1.24
N VAL A 37 15.01 -7.55 1.87
CA VAL A 37 13.62 -7.63 1.44
C VAL A 37 13.64 -7.00 0.06
N THR A 38 13.74 -7.85 -0.96
CA THR A 38 13.34 -7.47 -2.31
C THR A 38 11.90 -6.99 -2.18
N THR A 39 11.70 -5.69 -2.26
CA THR A 39 10.41 -5.02 -2.03
C THR A 39 9.34 -5.43 -3.05
N GLU A 40 9.77 -6.13 -4.09
CA GLU A 40 8.94 -6.75 -5.10
C GLU A 40 8.52 -8.14 -4.63
N GLY A 41 7.25 -8.26 -4.23
CA GLY A 41 6.57 -9.55 -4.15
C GLY A 41 6.53 -10.23 -5.52
N PRO A 42 6.14 -11.52 -5.60
CA PRO A 42 6.12 -12.25 -6.86
C PRO A 42 5.25 -11.53 -7.90
N ARG A 43 5.88 -11.10 -9.01
CA ARG A 43 5.18 -10.54 -10.17
C ARG A 43 4.17 -11.57 -10.68
N ILE A 44 3.00 -11.09 -11.08
CA ILE A 44 1.97 -11.95 -11.67
C ILE A 44 2.41 -12.27 -13.10
N ALA A 45 2.11 -13.48 -13.58
CA ALA A 45 2.40 -13.87 -14.96
C ALA A 45 1.73 -12.92 -15.95
N GLU A 46 2.42 -12.61 -17.04
CA GLU A 46 1.90 -11.75 -18.10
C GLU A 46 0.70 -12.41 -18.80
N PRO A 47 -0.42 -11.71 -18.99
CA PRO A 47 -1.55 -12.24 -19.73
C PRO A 47 -1.19 -12.40 -21.22
N ALA A 48 -1.90 -13.30 -21.91
CA ALA A 48 -1.68 -13.52 -23.34
C ALA A 48 -1.98 -12.27 -24.19
N GLU A 49 -2.94 -11.46 -23.73
CA GLU A 49 -3.34 -10.19 -24.32
C GLU A 49 -3.13 -9.11 -23.25
N LEU A 50 -1.97 -8.42 -23.34
CA LEU A 50 -1.61 -7.30 -22.46
C LEU A 50 -1.86 -5.98 -23.18
N LEU A 51 -2.79 -5.17 -22.66
CA LEU A 51 -3.14 -3.88 -23.23
C LEU A 51 -1.94 -2.91 -23.19
N PRO A 52 -1.48 -2.35 -24.32
CA PRO A 52 -0.40 -1.39 -24.31
C PRO A 52 -0.80 -0.09 -23.58
N ASP A 53 0.17 0.61 -22.99
CA ASP A 53 -0.05 1.85 -22.22
C ASP A 53 -0.86 2.91 -23.01
N SER A 54 -0.73 2.95 -24.34
CA SER A 54 -1.48 3.84 -25.23
C SER A 54 -2.99 3.58 -25.26
N VAL A 55 -3.43 2.39 -24.86
CA VAL A 55 -4.85 1.97 -24.74
C VAL A 55 -5.25 1.92 -23.27
N TYR A 56 -4.43 1.29 -22.41
CA TYR A 56 -4.71 1.11 -21.00
C TYR A 56 -4.81 2.42 -20.21
N ILE A 57 -3.88 3.38 -20.40
CA ILE A 57 -3.86 4.62 -19.62
C ILE A 57 -5.09 5.49 -19.93
N PRO A 58 -5.47 5.75 -21.20
CA PRO A 58 -6.67 6.52 -21.49
C PRO A 58 -7.97 5.78 -21.09
N LEU A 59 -8.04 4.46 -21.24
CA LEU A 59 -9.20 3.67 -20.81
C LEU A 59 -9.40 3.75 -19.28
N LEU A 60 -8.34 3.52 -18.50
CA LEU A 60 -8.38 3.65 -17.03
C LEU A 60 -8.76 5.09 -16.59
N ALA A 61 -8.25 6.12 -17.28
CA ALA A 61 -8.64 7.50 -17.01
C ALA A 61 -10.14 7.74 -17.25
N ASN A 62 -10.69 7.25 -18.37
CA ASN A 62 -12.12 7.38 -18.66
C ASN A 62 -13.00 6.59 -17.67
N ILE A 63 -12.59 5.39 -17.26
CA ILE A 63 -13.28 4.60 -16.22
C ILE A 63 -13.35 5.40 -14.90
N GLN A 64 -12.25 6.04 -14.49
CA GLN A 64 -12.23 6.88 -13.30
C GLN A 64 -13.09 8.15 -13.45
N LEU A 65 -13.10 8.78 -14.63
CA LEU A 65 -13.97 9.94 -14.90
C LEU A 65 -15.45 9.59 -14.79
N ILE A 66 -15.91 8.50 -15.42
CA ILE A 66 -17.33 8.10 -15.31
C ILE A 66 -17.71 7.69 -13.88
N GLN A 67 -16.79 7.12 -13.09
CA GLN A 67 -17.03 6.82 -11.68
C GLN A 67 -17.19 8.09 -10.83
N VAL A 68 -16.43 9.15 -11.10
CA VAL A 68 -16.48 10.41 -10.35
C VAL A 68 -17.64 11.31 -10.79
N TRP A 69 -18.01 11.29 -12.08
CA TRP A 69 -19.06 12.15 -12.64
C TRP A 69 -20.43 11.49 -12.77
N ASN A 70 -20.56 10.18 -12.59
CA ASN A 70 -21.86 9.56 -12.46
C ASN A 70 -22.52 9.97 -11.12
N SER A 71 -23.32 11.03 -11.16
CA SER A 71 -24.14 11.48 -10.03
C SER A 71 -25.37 10.60 -9.78
N SER A 72 -25.59 9.55 -10.58
CA SER A 72 -26.68 8.61 -10.38
C SER A 72 -26.34 7.59 -9.30
N SER A 73 -27.29 7.33 -8.40
CA SER A 73 -27.24 6.17 -7.50
C SER A 73 -27.54 4.85 -8.22
N ASP A 74 -27.92 4.89 -9.50
CA ASP A 74 -28.17 3.71 -10.32
C ASP A 74 -26.86 3.12 -10.86
N THR A 75 -26.52 1.92 -10.37
CA THR A 75 -25.35 1.16 -10.80
C THR A 75 -25.52 0.56 -12.21
N MET A 76 -26.75 0.25 -12.66
CA MET A 76 -27.00 -0.30 -13.99
C MET A 76 -26.66 0.71 -15.09
N ALA A 77 -26.89 2.00 -14.83
CA ALA A 77 -26.47 3.08 -15.72
C ALA A 77 -24.94 3.17 -15.81
N LEU A 78 -24.22 3.02 -14.70
CA LEU A 78 -22.75 3.04 -14.68
C LEU A 78 -22.15 1.86 -15.46
N ASP A 79 -22.68 0.65 -15.27
CA ASP A 79 -22.18 -0.54 -15.95
C ASP A 79 -22.46 -0.49 -17.46
N SER A 80 -23.62 0.05 -17.86
CA SER A 80 -23.93 0.34 -19.27
C SER A 80 -22.91 1.32 -19.90
N LEU A 81 -22.49 2.36 -19.16
CA LEU A 81 -21.48 3.31 -19.61
C LEU A 81 -20.09 2.67 -19.73
N LYS A 82 -19.71 1.75 -18.82
CA LYS A 82 -18.46 0.97 -18.94
C LYS A 82 -18.46 0.11 -20.20
N GLN A 83 -19.54 -0.61 -20.49
CA GLN A 83 -19.64 -1.45 -21.69
C GLN A 83 -19.51 -0.64 -22.99
N ILE A 84 -20.13 0.54 -23.05
CA ILE A 84 -19.95 1.48 -24.17
C ILE A 84 -18.47 1.92 -24.27
N LEU A 85 -17.83 2.22 -23.14
CA LEU A 85 -16.43 2.66 -23.11
C LEU A 85 -15.47 1.56 -23.58
N PHE A 86 -15.62 0.32 -23.12
CA PHE A 86 -14.87 -0.84 -23.61
C PHE A 86 -15.04 -1.02 -25.12
N GLY A 87 -16.28 -0.91 -25.62
CA GLY A 87 -16.58 -0.93 -27.05
C GLY A 87 -15.93 0.20 -27.87
N ILE A 88 -15.81 1.41 -27.32
CA ILE A 88 -15.10 2.54 -27.96
C ILE A 88 -13.60 2.26 -28.08
N PHE A 89 -13.00 1.62 -27.08
CA PHE A 89 -11.58 1.27 -27.07
C PHE A 89 -11.27 -0.02 -27.84
N GLY A 90 -12.29 -0.83 -28.17
CA GLY A 90 -12.12 -2.12 -28.83
C GLY A 90 -11.48 -3.18 -27.93
N VAL A 91 -11.72 -3.08 -26.62
CA VAL A 91 -11.08 -3.85 -25.55
C VAL A 91 -12.13 -4.70 -24.84
N ASP A 92 -11.81 -5.95 -24.50
CA ASP A 92 -12.67 -6.77 -23.65
C ASP A 92 -12.51 -6.40 -22.16
N GLU A 93 -13.58 -6.48 -21.36
CA GLU A 93 -13.51 -6.15 -19.94
C GLU A 93 -12.54 -7.08 -19.18
N GLN A 94 -12.46 -8.36 -19.55
CA GLN A 94 -11.54 -9.33 -18.94
C GLN A 94 -10.09 -9.04 -19.34
N GLU A 95 -9.83 -8.68 -20.61
CA GLU A 95 -8.51 -8.24 -21.11
C GLU A 95 -8.01 -7.02 -20.31
N PHE A 96 -8.90 -6.05 -20.06
CA PHE A 96 -8.60 -4.90 -19.19
C PHE A 96 -8.32 -5.32 -17.74
N LEU A 97 -9.13 -6.19 -17.14
CA LEU A 97 -8.95 -6.64 -15.75
C LEU A 97 -7.65 -7.44 -15.56
N ASP A 98 -7.27 -8.26 -16.54
CA ASP A 98 -6.05 -9.04 -16.53
C ASP A 98 -4.81 -8.16 -16.72
N SER A 99 -4.86 -7.21 -17.66
CA SER A 99 -3.84 -6.18 -17.84
C SER A 99 -3.68 -5.30 -16.59
N HIS A 100 -4.79 -4.87 -15.99
CA HIS A 100 -4.80 -4.07 -14.77
C HIS A 100 -4.15 -4.80 -13.60
N ARG A 101 -4.49 -6.09 -13.42
CA ARG A 101 -3.90 -6.94 -12.37
C ARG A 101 -2.41 -7.18 -12.59
N TYR A 102 -1.98 -7.42 -13.83
CA TYR A 102 -0.56 -7.54 -14.17
C TYR A 102 0.20 -6.26 -13.82
N TYR A 103 -0.30 -5.11 -14.30
CA TYR A 103 0.33 -3.81 -14.00
C TYR A 103 0.33 -3.49 -12.50
N GLN A 104 -0.71 -3.81 -11.74
CA GLN A 104 -0.69 -3.65 -10.28
C GLN A 104 0.41 -4.46 -9.58
N SER A 105 0.91 -5.55 -10.16
CA SER A 105 2.09 -6.27 -9.64
C SER A 105 3.41 -5.52 -9.88
N ASP A 106 3.41 -4.53 -10.78
CA ASP A 106 4.50 -3.60 -11.05
C ASP A 106 4.29 -2.27 -10.32
N PHE A 107 4.66 -2.18 -9.04
CA PHE A 107 4.37 -0.98 -8.24
C PHE A 107 4.90 0.32 -8.87
N GLU A 108 6.18 0.36 -9.28
CA GLU A 108 6.77 1.58 -9.85
C GLU A 108 6.24 1.88 -11.27
N GLY A 109 6.06 0.87 -12.13
CA GLY A 109 5.47 1.09 -13.45
C GLY A 109 4.00 1.51 -13.38
N GLN A 110 3.18 0.89 -12.52
CA GLN A 110 1.79 1.29 -12.31
C GLN A 110 1.69 2.68 -11.66
N ARG A 111 2.64 3.07 -10.80
CA ARG A 111 2.72 4.44 -10.29
C ARG A 111 2.91 5.46 -11.42
N ALA A 112 3.83 5.22 -12.35
CA ALA A 112 4.03 6.09 -13.52
C ALA A 112 2.79 6.14 -14.45
N ARG A 113 2.08 5.01 -14.60
CA ARG A 113 0.79 4.95 -15.32
C ARG A 113 -0.28 5.79 -14.61
N LEU A 114 -0.38 5.71 -13.29
CA LEU A 114 -1.34 6.49 -12.49
C LEU A 114 -1.04 8.00 -12.50
N ASP A 115 0.23 8.42 -12.51
CA ASP A 115 0.59 9.83 -12.70
C ASP A 115 0.14 10.35 -14.09
N SER A 116 0.21 9.51 -15.12
CA SER A 116 -0.29 9.81 -16.46
C SER A 116 -1.82 9.87 -16.52
N VAL A 117 -2.52 8.93 -15.87
CA VAL A 117 -4.00 8.96 -15.69
C VAL A 117 -4.43 10.26 -15.02
N LYS A 118 -3.74 10.68 -13.96
CA LYS A 118 -4.03 11.93 -13.25
C LYS A 118 -3.92 13.15 -14.17
N ILE A 119 -2.89 13.21 -15.03
CA ILE A 119 -2.72 14.32 -15.98
C ILE A 119 -3.89 14.40 -16.99
N LEU A 120 -4.38 13.25 -17.48
CA LEU A 120 -5.55 13.20 -18.36
C LEU A 120 -6.81 13.70 -17.65
N ILE A 121 -7.07 13.21 -16.43
CA ILE A 121 -8.23 13.59 -15.60
C ILE A 121 -8.24 15.10 -15.30
N GLU A 122 -7.11 15.66 -14.85
CA GLU A 122 -7.01 17.11 -14.55
C GLU A 122 -7.04 17.98 -15.82
N THR A 123 -6.76 17.41 -17.00
CA THR A 123 -6.93 18.10 -18.28
C THR A 123 -8.40 18.13 -18.68
N GLU A 124 -9.13 17.02 -18.55
CA GLU A 124 -10.55 17.00 -18.90
C GLU A 124 -11.41 17.83 -17.94
N LYS A 125 -11.12 17.80 -16.63
CA LYS A 125 -11.74 18.70 -15.64
C LYS A 125 -11.63 20.17 -16.03
N ARG A 126 -10.44 20.62 -16.46
CA ARG A 126 -10.21 22.01 -16.90
C ARG A 126 -11.02 22.34 -18.16
N ARG A 127 -11.07 21.42 -19.14
CA ARG A 127 -11.88 21.61 -20.36
C ARG A 127 -13.36 21.80 -20.03
N ILE A 128 -13.92 20.98 -19.14
CA ILE A 128 -15.32 21.12 -18.70
C ILE A 128 -15.56 22.45 -17.97
N GLN A 129 -14.68 22.83 -17.05
CA GLN A 129 -14.77 24.13 -16.35
C GLN A 129 -14.73 25.33 -17.31
N GLU A 130 -13.88 25.28 -18.35
CA GLU A 130 -13.86 26.30 -19.40
C GLU A 130 -15.15 26.34 -20.24
N TYR A 131 -15.75 25.18 -20.53
CA TYR A 131 -17.05 25.12 -21.21
C TYR A 131 -18.16 25.70 -20.34
N GLU A 132 -18.24 25.32 -19.05
CA GLU A 132 -19.21 25.84 -18.09
C GLU A 132 -19.07 27.34 -17.82
N TYR A 133 -17.87 27.91 -17.98
CA TYR A 133 -17.65 29.35 -17.89
C TYR A 133 -18.14 30.08 -19.15
N LYS A 134 -17.86 29.54 -20.34
CA LYS A 134 -18.24 30.12 -21.63
C LYS A 134 -19.75 30.01 -21.95
N SER A 135 -20.48 29.16 -21.24
CA SER A 135 -21.92 28.94 -21.42
C SER A 135 -22.83 29.75 -20.48
N ARG A 136 -22.27 30.71 -19.73
CA ARG A 136 -23.00 31.62 -18.81
C ARG A 136 -22.92 33.06 -19.31
#